data_AF-A0A6A5XFT8-F1
#
_entry.id   AF-A0A6A5XFT8-F1
#
_cell.length_a   1.000
_cell.length_b   1.000
_cell.length_c   1.000
_cell.angle_alpha   90.00
_cell.angle_beta   90.00
_cell.angle_gamma   90.00
#
_symmetry.space_group_name_H-M   'P 1'
#
loop_
_entity.id
_entity.type
_entity.pdbx_description
1 polymer ?
#
loop_
_entity_poly.entity_id
_entity_poly.type
_entity_poly.pdbx_seq_one_letter_code
_entity_poly.pdbx_strand_id
1 'polypeptide(L)'
;MAPRKAQVSANEAADTILDYLRNQNESLSIHVPVSNEAGELIHQKATDVSANLHNKVTKAAAQKILKDLHEGKQIEGRASGKQWVYHALQDSEGTLNSDQLSDLESDITSLRSQTATLQASAKLLRSTLSALNSTLTTAALVTNISTMQGEREAIRGRLSMLQAGNMNKVTPEERETLQTGWNKWNDKARKMESITHNMWRIIEDAVQEKEERDRIREQLGLDE
;
A
#
# COMPACT_ATOMS: atom_id res chain seq x y z
N MET A 1 -22.11 -2.92 -34.40
CA MET A 1 -21.30 -3.72 -35.34
C MET A 1 -19.89 -3.83 -34.77
N ALA A 2 -19.45 -5.04 -34.40
CA ALA A 2 -18.05 -5.25 -34.02
C ALA A 2 -17.16 -5.03 -35.26
N PRO A 3 -15.98 -4.39 -35.12
CA PRO A 3 -15.10 -4.19 -36.27
C PRO A 3 -14.61 -5.54 -36.80
N ARG A 4 -14.79 -5.78 -38.11
CA ARG A 4 -14.18 -6.93 -38.78
C ARG A 4 -12.66 -6.75 -38.69
N LYS A 5 -11.98 -7.66 -37.99
CA LYS A 5 -10.51 -7.74 -37.95
C LYS A 5 -10.00 -7.80 -39.39
N ALA A 6 -9.02 -6.95 -39.72
CA ALA A 6 -8.39 -6.92 -41.03
C ALA A 6 -7.89 -8.33 -41.38
N GLN A 7 -8.38 -8.86 -42.51
CA GLN A 7 -8.02 -10.19 -42.96
C GLN A 7 -6.63 -10.10 -43.58
N VAL A 8 -5.67 -10.74 -42.92
CA VAL A 8 -4.26 -10.80 -43.32
C VAL A 8 -4.15 -11.36 -44.74
N SER A 9 -3.24 -10.82 -45.56
CA SER A 9 -3.03 -11.32 -46.93
C SER A 9 -2.59 -12.80 -46.89
N ALA A 10 -2.89 -13.59 -47.93
CA ALA A 10 -2.65 -15.04 -47.88
C ALA A 10 -1.18 -15.41 -47.62
N ASN A 11 -0.23 -14.62 -48.14
CA ASN A 11 1.20 -14.84 -47.92
C ASN A 11 1.64 -14.48 -46.50
N GLU A 12 1.17 -13.34 -45.99
CA GLU A 12 1.45 -12.91 -44.62
C GLU A 12 0.82 -13.86 -43.58
N ALA A 13 -0.33 -14.47 -43.92
CA ALA A 13 -0.95 -15.52 -43.12
C ALA A 13 -0.13 -16.83 -43.11
N ALA A 14 0.59 -17.13 -44.19
CA ALA A 14 1.50 -18.27 -44.26
C ALA A 14 2.77 -18.03 -43.44
N ASP A 15 3.37 -16.85 -43.56
CA ASP A 15 4.57 -16.47 -42.80
C ASP A 15 4.31 -16.48 -41.29
N THR A 16 3.15 -15.94 -40.87
CA THR A 16 2.75 -15.96 -39.45
C THR A 16 2.52 -17.36 -38.91
N ILE A 17 2.01 -18.30 -39.72
CA ILE A 17 1.86 -19.70 -39.32
C ILE A 17 3.22 -20.39 -39.23
N LEU A 18 4.12 -20.16 -40.19
CA LEU A 18 5.47 -20.72 -40.17
C LEU A 18 6.27 -20.25 -38.96
N ASP A 19 6.24 -18.94 -38.70
CA ASP A 19 6.92 -18.34 -37.55
C ASP A 19 6.35 -18.86 -36.23
N TYR A 20 5.02 -19.01 -36.14
CA TYR A 20 4.38 -19.65 -34.99
C TYR A 20 4.85 -21.11 -34.78
N LEU A 21 4.89 -21.93 -35.84
CA LEU A 21 5.32 -23.32 -35.74
C LEU A 21 6.81 -23.46 -35.36
N ARG A 22 7.67 -22.55 -35.82
CA ARG A 22 9.09 -22.51 -35.46
C ARG A 22 9.29 -22.12 -34.00
N ASN A 23 8.69 -21.03 -33.55
CA ASN A 23 8.77 -20.56 -32.16
C ASN A 23 8.25 -21.61 -31.15
N GLN A 24 7.19 -22.35 -31.51
CA GLN A 24 6.68 -23.44 -30.68
C GLN A 24 7.67 -24.61 -30.58
N ASN A 25 8.35 -24.97 -31.68
CA ASN A 25 9.36 -26.02 -31.66
C ASN A 25 10.63 -25.60 -30.88
N GLU A 26 11.06 -24.34 -31.00
CA GLU A 26 12.20 -23.79 -30.25
C GLU A 26 11.94 -23.76 -28.75
N SER A 27 10.71 -23.42 -28.33
CA SER A 27 10.32 -23.36 -26.92
C SER A 27 10.36 -24.72 -26.20
N LEU A 28 10.33 -25.85 -26.90
CA LEU A 28 10.28 -27.19 -26.30
C LEU A 28 11.53 -28.03 -26.53
N SER A 29 12.37 -27.70 -27.52
CA SER A 29 13.71 -28.33 -27.65
C SER A 29 14.57 -28.14 -26.41
N ILE A 30 14.26 -27.14 -25.57
CA ILE A 30 14.94 -26.83 -24.31
C ILE A 30 14.46 -27.74 -23.14
N HIS A 31 13.39 -28.54 -23.32
CA HIS A 31 12.69 -29.20 -22.19
C HIS A 31 12.59 -30.73 -22.25
N VAL A 32 13.18 -31.43 -23.23
CA VAL A 32 13.04 -32.90 -23.36
C VAL A 32 14.39 -33.62 -23.14
N PRO A 33 14.52 -34.45 -22.08
CA PRO A 33 15.69 -35.29 -21.88
C PRO A 33 15.76 -36.41 -22.94
N VAL A 34 16.97 -36.67 -23.43
CA VAL A 34 17.36 -37.56 -24.55
C VAL A 34 17.20 -39.04 -24.20
N SER A 35 16.00 -39.51 -23.84
CA SER A 35 15.84 -40.92 -23.41
C SER A 35 14.55 -41.62 -23.83
N ASN A 36 13.83 -41.16 -24.85
CA ASN A 36 12.76 -41.98 -25.44
C ASN A 36 12.77 -41.94 -26.97
N GLU A 37 12.74 -43.14 -27.55
CA GLU A 37 12.63 -43.43 -28.98
C GLU A 37 11.27 -42.98 -29.54
N ALA A 38 11.14 -41.67 -29.74
CA ALA A 38 10.24 -40.95 -30.64
C ALA A 38 10.25 -39.51 -30.13
N GLY A 39 11.06 -38.64 -30.73
CA GLY A 39 11.00 -37.21 -30.44
C GLY A 39 9.55 -36.74 -30.61
N GLU A 40 8.89 -36.45 -29.49
CA GLU A 40 7.48 -36.08 -29.43
C GLU A 40 7.35 -34.63 -29.89
N LEU A 41 7.48 -34.45 -31.19
CA LEU A 41 7.18 -33.21 -31.90
C LEU A 41 5.76 -32.80 -31.53
N ILE A 42 5.57 -31.55 -31.08
CA ILE A 42 4.22 -31.04 -30.88
C ILE A 42 3.58 -30.88 -32.25
N HIS A 43 2.80 -31.88 -32.58
CA HIS A 43 1.98 -31.86 -33.75
C HIS A 43 0.81 -30.89 -33.47
N GLN A 44 0.73 -29.79 -34.22
CA GLN A 44 -0.35 -28.80 -34.11
C GLN A 44 -1.47 -29.05 -35.14
N LYS A 45 -2.72 -28.99 -34.71
CA LYS A 45 -3.90 -29.08 -35.60
C LYS A 45 -4.28 -27.70 -36.11
N ALA A 46 -4.93 -27.64 -37.27
CA ALA A 46 -5.41 -26.38 -37.84
C ALA A 46 -6.36 -25.60 -36.90
N THR A 47 -7.13 -26.30 -36.05
CA THR A 47 -7.95 -25.67 -35.00
C THR A 47 -7.10 -24.93 -33.99
N ASP A 48 -6.02 -25.55 -33.55
CA ASP A 48 -5.21 -25.11 -32.43
C ASP A 48 -4.32 -23.95 -32.88
N VAL A 49 -3.77 -24.04 -34.10
CA VAL A 49 -3.07 -22.93 -34.77
C VAL A 49 -3.97 -21.69 -34.90
N SER A 50 -5.22 -21.85 -35.35
CA SER A 50 -6.14 -20.71 -35.50
C SER A 50 -6.51 -20.06 -34.15
N ALA A 51 -6.67 -20.88 -33.10
CA ALA A 51 -6.99 -20.41 -31.76
C ALA A 51 -5.81 -19.68 -31.11
N ASN A 52 -4.59 -20.23 -31.23
CA ASN A 52 -3.37 -19.66 -30.66
C ASN A 52 -2.91 -18.39 -31.41
N LEU A 53 -3.24 -18.26 -32.70
CA LEU A 53 -3.09 -17.01 -33.45
C LEU A 53 -4.24 -16.01 -33.19
N HIS A 54 -5.06 -16.21 -32.15
CA HIS A 54 -6.19 -15.33 -31.78
C HIS A 54 -7.18 -15.04 -32.93
N ASN A 55 -7.41 -16.03 -33.79
CA ASN A 55 -8.23 -15.92 -35.00
C ASN A 55 -7.74 -14.84 -35.99
N LYS A 56 -6.46 -14.47 -35.99
CA LYS A 56 -5.85 -13.69 -37.08
C LYS A 56 -5.92 -14.44 -38.40
N VAL A 57 -5.75 -15.76 -38.34
CA VAL A 57 -6.04 -16.69 -39.43
C VAL A 57 -7.25 -17.54 -39.02
N THR A 58 -8.27 -17.61 -39.87
CA THR A 58 -9.46 -18.42 -39.59
C THR A 58 -9.13 -19.91 -39.71
N LYS A 59 -9.88 -20.78 -39.02
CA LYS A 59 -9.69 -22.24 -39.09
C LYS A 59 -9.63 -22.78 -40.53
N ALA A 60 -10.52 -22.30 -41.41
CA ALA A 60 -10.55 -22.73 -42.80
C ALA A 60 -9.33 -22.24 -43.60
N ALA A 61 -8.89 -21.00 -43.36
CA ALA A 61 -7.68 -20.46 -43.96
C ALA A 61 -6.43 -21.18 -43.44
N ALA A 62 -6.34 -21.45 -42.14
CA ALA A 62 -5.24 -22.19 -41.53
C ALA A 62 -5.15 -23.62 -42.08
N GLN A 63 -6.29 -24.32 -42.24
CA GLN A 63 -6.31 -25.66 -42.84
C GLN A 63 -5.81 -25.66 -44.29
N LYS A 64 -6.19 -24.65 -45.08
CA LYS A 64 -5.72 -24.51 -46.46
C LYS A 64 -4.23 -24.20 -46.51
N ILE A 65 -3.80 -23.20 -45.74
CA ILE A 65 -2.40 -22.76 -45.71
C ILE A 65 -1.48 -23.87 -45.20
N LEU A 66 -1.84 -24.61 -44.16
CA LEU A 66 -1.05 -25.74 -43.67
C LEU A 66 -0.94 -26.87 -44.70
N LYS A 67 -2.00 -27.11 -45.49
CA LYS A 67 -1.97 -28.08 -46.58
C LYS A 67 -1.05 -27.60 -47.71
N ASP A 68 -1.18 -26.34 -48.12
CA ASP A 68 -0.36 -25.73 -49.16
C ASP A 68 1.14 -25.69 -48.76
N LEU A 69 1.44 -25.36 -47.49
CA LEU A 69 2.80 -25.37 -46.93
C LEU A 69 3.40 -26.79 -46.84
N HIS A 70 2.57 -27.79 -46.57
CA HIS A 70 2.99 -29.20 -46.56
C HIS A 70 3.28 -29.70 -47.99
N GLU A 71 2.41 -29.38 -48.95
CA GLU A 71 2.63 -29.69 -50.37
C GLU A 71 3.88 -29.00 -50.92
N GLY A 72 4.16 -27.77 -50.45
CA GLY A 72 5.39 -27.03 -50.72
C GLY A 72 6.63 -27.55 -49.99
N LYS A 73 6.54 -28.62 -49.19
CA LYS A 73 7.62 -29.20 -48.37
C LYS A 73 8.30 -28.18 -47.43
N GLN A 74 7.56 -27.17 -46.97
CA GLN A 74 8.06 -26.19 -46.00
C GLN A 74 7.77 -26.63 -44.56
N ILE A 75 6.77 -27.49 -44.37
CA ILE A 75 6.40 -28.12 -43.10
C ILE A 75 6.09 -29.61 -43.32
N GLU A 76 6.23 -30.38 -42.25
CA GLU A 76 5.92 -31.81 -42.27
C GLU A 76 4.54 -32.05 -41.64
N GLY A 77 3.75 -32.91 -42.27
CA GLY A 77 2.36 -33.17 -41.92
C GLY A 77 2.12 -34.66 -41.76
N ARG A 78 1.63 -35.09 -40.59
CA ARG A 78 1.30 -36.49 -40.32
C ARG A 78 -0.18 -36.65 -40.02
N ALA A 79 -0.77 -37.73 -40.53
CA ALA A 79 -2.11 -38.13 -40.15
C ALA A 79 -2.08 -38.79 -38.76
N SER A 80 -2.82 -38.21 -37.81
CA SER A 80 -3.05 -38.76 -36.48
C SER A 80 -4.54 -39.10 -36.34
N GLY A 81 -4.87 -40.37 -36.58
CA GLY A 81 -6.26 -40.85 -36.63
C GLY A 81 -7.08 -40.13 -37.71
N LYS A 82 -8.13 -39.41 -37.28
CA LYS A 82 -9.05 -38.68 -38.19
C LYS A 82 -8.57 -37.25 -38.52
N GLN A 83 -7.45 -36.80 -37.96
CA GLN A 83 -6.98 -35.42 -38.07
C GLN A 83 -5.56 -35.36 -38.61
N TRP A 84 -5.28 -34.28 -39.36
CA TRP A 84 -3.93 -33.96 -39.79
C TRP A 84 -3.25 -33.06 -38.79
N VAL A 85 -1.96 -33.29 -38.62
CA VAL A 85 -1.19 -32.58 -37.63
C VAL A 85 0.17 -32.19 -38.21
N TYR A 86 0.55 -30.94 -38.03
CA TYR A 86 1.65 -30.30 -38.74
C TYR A 86 2.73 -29.83 -37.77
N HIS A 87 3.98 -29.85 -38.22
CA HIS A 87 5.12 -29.30 -37.50
C HIS A 87 6.12 -28.66 -38.47
N ALA A 88 6.87 -27.66 -37.99
CA ALA A 88 7.98 -27.11 -38.76
C ALA A 88 9.08 -28.18 -38.93
N LEU A 89 9.78 -28.13 -40.07
CA LEU A 89 10.93 -28.99 -40.33
C LEU A 89 12.02 -28.73 -39.28
N GLN A 90 12.54 -29.81 -38.69
CA GLN A 90 13.72 -29.77 -37.84
C GLN A 90 14.95 -29.99 -38.72
N ASP A 91 15.89 -29.05 -38.69
CA ASP A 91 17.17 -29.21 -39.36
C ASP A 91 18.08 -30.10 -38.50
N SER A 92 18.51 -31.24 -39.07
CA SER A 92 19.44 -32.16 -38.41
C SER A 92 20.90 -31.70 -38.50
N GLU A 93 21.23 -30.70 -39.34
CA GLU A 93 22.61 -30.22 -39.49
C GLU A 93 23.10 -29.41 -38.28
N GLY A 94 22.19 -29.02 -37.37
CA GLY A 94 22.50 -28.33 -36.12
C GLY A 94 22.57 -29.23 -34.88
N THR A 95 22.63 -30.57 -35.05
CA THR A 95 22.63 -31.49 -33.91
C THR A 95 23.94 -31.33 -33.12
N LEU A 96 23.85 -30.73 -31.94
CA LEU A 96 24.99 -30.53 -31.05
C LEU A 96 25.57 -31.89 -30.62
N ASN A 97 26.90 -31.97 -30.54
CA ASN A 97 27.55 -33.16 -30.02
C ASN A 97 27.42 -33.24 -28.48
N SER A 98 27.74 -34.40 -27.90
CA SER A 98 27.59 -34.63 -26.45
C SER A 98 28.39 -33.66 -25.58
N ASP A 99 29.56 -33.22 -26.06
CA ASP A 99 30.42 -32.29 -25.31
C ASP A 99 29.82 -30.88 -25.30
N GLN A 100 29.32 -30.42 -26.45
CA GLN A 100 28.62 -29.14 -26.58
C GLN A 100 27.34 -29.10 -25.73
N LEU A 101 26.62 -30.22 -25.63
CA LEU A 101 25.46 -30.33 -24.73
C LEU A 101 25.87 -30.22 -23.26
N SER A 102 26.96 -30.89 -22.87
CA SER A 102 27.50 -30.80 -21.51
C SER A 102 27.95 -29.37 -21.16
N ASP A 103 28.59 -28.67 -22.10
CA ASP A 103 29.01 -27.27 -21.92
C ASP A 103 27.80 -26.34 -21.74
N LEU A 104 26.76 -26.51 -22.57
CA LEU A 104 25.50 -25.77 -22.43
C LEU A 104 24.81 -26.04 -21.08
N GLU A 105 24.84 -27.28 -20.60
CA GLU A 105 24.23 -27.64 -19.32
C GLU A 105 25.01 -27.03 -18.14
N SER A 106 26.34 -26.98 -18.24
CA SER A 106 27.20 -26.22 -17.32
C SER A 106 26.87 -24.72 -17.34
N ASP A 107 26.70 -24.13 -18.51
CA ASP A 107 26.34 -22.71 -18.64
C ASP A 107 24.94 -22.44 -18.06
N ILE A 108 23.96 -23.30 -18.32
CA ILE A 108 22.60 -23.19 -17.76
C ILE A 108 22.64 -23.24 -16.24
N THR A 109 23.39 -24.18 -15.66
CA THR A 109 23.50 -24.31 -14.20
C THR A 109 24.22 -23.11 -13.58
N SER A 110 25.28 -22.62 -14.22
CA SER A 110 26.00 -21.40 -13.81
C SER A 110 25.09 -20.17 -13.85
N LEU A 111 24.39 -19.93 -14.97
CA LEU A 111 23.49 -18.80 -15.14
C LEU A 111 22.30 -18.85 -14.17
N ARG A 112 21.74 -20.04 -13.91
CA ARG A 112 20.68 -20.22 -12.90
C ARG A 112 21.17 -19.87 -11.50
N SER A 113 22.38 -20.31 -11.14
CA SER A 113 23.01 -19.98 -9.86
C SER A 113 23.23 -18.47 -9.72
N GLN A 114 23.83 -17.83 -10.72
CA GLN A 114 24.05 -16.38 -10.74
C GLN A 114 22.73 -15.60 -10.65
N THR A 115 21.70 -16.04 -11.37
CA THR A 115 20.36 -15.43 -11.32
C THR A 115 19.78 -15.50 -9.92
N ALA A 116 19.86 -16.65 -9.25
CA ALA A 116 19.38 -16.81 -7.89
C ALA A 116 20.14 -15.89 -6.91
N THR A 117 21.47 -15.79 -7.04
CA THR A 117 22.29 -14.89 -6.21
C THR A 117 21.91 -13.41 -6.43
N LEU A 118 21.78 -12.99 -7.69
CA LEU A 118 21.40 -11.62 -8.02
C LEU A 118 19.98 -11.27 -7.54
N GLN A 119 19.03 -12.21 -7.64
CA GLN A 119 17.68 -12.02 -7.10
C GLN A 119 17.69 -11.85 -5.57
N ALA A 120 18.48 -12.67 -4.86
CA ALA A 120 18.64 -12.53 -3.41
C ALA A 120 19.25 -11.18 -3.02
N SER A 121 20.32 -10.76 -3.72
CA SER A 121 20.95 -9.44 -3.52
C SER A 121 19.97 -8.30 -3.78
N ALA A 122 19.21 -8.37 -4.88
CA ALA A 122 18.23 -7.35 -5.22
C ALA A 122 17.07 -7.29 -4.20
N LYS A 123 16.70 -8.41 -3.58
CA LYS A 123 15.71 -8.43 -2.49
C LYS A 123 16.25 -7.74 -1.24
N LEU A 124 17.51 -8.01 -0.88
CA LEU A 124 18.18 -7.38 0.26
C LEU A 124 18.35 -5.87 0.05
N LEU A 125 18.83 -5.45 -1.12
CA LEU A 125 18.98 -4.02 -1.45
C LEU A 125 17.64 -3.28 -1.40
N ARG A 126 16.55 -3.90 -1.89
CA ARG A 126 15.21 -3.32 -1.78
C ARG A 126 14.74 -3.19 -0.33
N SER A 127 15.01 -4.17 0.53
CA SER A 127 14.63 -4.07 1.94
C SER A 127 15.45 -3.00 2.67
N THR A 128 16.76 -2.91 2.40
CA THR A 128 17.63 -1.86 2.96
C THR A 128 17.18 -0.47 2.49
N LEU A 129 16.87 -0.30 1.21
CA LEU A 129 16.37 0.97 0.67
C LEU A 129 15.03 1.35 1.29
N SER A 130 14.11 0.41 1.44
CA SER A 130 12.82 0.63 2.11
C SER A 130 13.02 1.06 3.57
N ALA A 131 13.89 0.38 4.30
CA ALA A 131 14.22 0.74 5.68
C ALA A 131 14.83 2.14 5.77
N LEU A 132 15.76 2.49 4.87
CA LEU A 132 16.38 3.81 4.85
C LEU A 132 15.38 4.92 4.51
N ASN A 133 14.48 4.67 3.55
CA ASN A 133 13.42 5.63 3.18
C ASN A 133 12.31 5.75 4.24
N SER A 134 12.13 4.73 5.09
CA SER A 134 11.22 4.83 6.24
C SER A 134 11.77 5.73 7.35
N THR A 135 13.06 6.05 7.31
CA THR A 135 13.69 7.02 8.23
C THR A 135 13.66 8.42 7.63
N LEU A 136 13.44 9.42 8.48
CA LEU A 136 13.44 10.82 8.06
C LEU A 136 14.82 11.17 7.46
N THR A 137 14.84 11.81 6.28
CA THR A 137 16.11 12.20 5.65
C THR A 137 16.90 13.13 6.57
N THR A 138 18.23 13.09 6.49
CA THR A 138 19.10 13.95 7.30
C THR A 138 18.75 15.43 7.16
N ALA A 139 18.40 15.87 5.95
CA ALA A 139 17.94 17.23 5.70
C ALA A 139 16.64 17.57 6.45
N ALA A 140 15.64 16.67 6.41
CA ALA A 140 14.40 16.84 7.14
C ALA A 140 14.61 16.78 8.68
N LEU A 141 15.55 15.97 9.17
CA LEU A 141 15.94 15.98 10.59
C LEU A 141 16.51 17.32 11.02
N VAL A 142 17.41 17.91 10.22
CA VAL A 142 17.98 19.23 10.50
C VAL A 142 16.89 20.30 10.54
N THR A 143 15.97 20.29 9.58
CA THR A 143 14.83 21.22 9.57
C THR A 143 13.97 21.05 10.82
N ASN A 144 13.61 19.82 11.18
CA ASN A 144 12.81 19.55 12.38
C ASN A 144 13.51 20.02 13.66
N ILE A 145 14.81 19.77 13.78
CA ILE A 145 15.60 20.26 14.92
C ILE A 145 15.55 21.78 15.00
N SER A 146 15.73 22.48 13.87
CA SER A 146 15.65 23.94 13.82
C SER A 146 14.27 24.44 14.24
N THR A 147 13.19 23.81 13.77
CA THR A 147 11.82 24.16 14.15
C THR A 147 11.58 23.95 15.65
N MET A 148 11.93 22.78 16.18
CA MET A 148 11.77 22.47 17.62
C MET A 148 12.60 23.40 18.51
N GLN A 149 13.79 23.81 18.06
CA GLN A 149 14.60 24.80 18.76
C GLN A 149 13.89 26.17 18.78
N GLY A 150 13.34 26.61 17.65
CA GLY A 150 12.55 27.85 17.58
C GLY A 150 11.33 27.82 18.52
N GLU A 151 10.57 26.73 18.51
CA GLU A 151 9.42 26.53 19.41
C GLU A 151 9.84 26.55 20.88
N ARG A 152 10.96 25.87 21.21
CA ARG A 152 11.51 25.86 22.56
C ARG A 152 11.85 27.27 23.05
N GLU A 153 12.52 28.07 22.21
CA GLU A 153 12.86 29.45 22.58
C GLU A 153 11.61 30.32 22.71
N ALA A 154 10.61 30.16 21.84
CA ALA A 154 9.34 30.87 21.96
C ALA A 154 8.60 30.52 23.27
N ILE A 155 8.51 29.23 23.62
CA ILE A 155 7.89 28.76 24.87
C ILE A 155 8.67 29.29 26.07
N ARG A 156 10.01 29.25 26.05
CA ARG A 156 10.85 29.79 27.13
C ARG A 156 10.70 31.30 27.28
N GLY A 157 10.63 32.04 26.18
CA GLY A 157 10.38 33.48 26.20
C GLY A 157 9.04 33.80 26.84
N ARG A 158 7.97 33.09 26.44
CA ARG A 158 6.64 33.23 27.06
C ARG A 158 6.65 32.87 28.54
N LEU A 159 7.34 31.79 28.92
CA LEU A 159 7.49 31.39 30.32
C LEU A 159 8.22 32.46 31.14
N SER A 160 9.30 33.02 30.59
CA SER A 160 10.06 34.09 31.24
C SER A 160 9.21 35.34 31.44
N MET A 161 8.41 35.76 30.45
CA MET A 161 7.48 36.87 30.60
C MET A 161 6.43 36.62 31.69
N LEU A 162 5.86 35.41 31.74
CA LEU A 162 4.90 35.02 32.77
C LEU A 162 5.51 34.99 34.17
N GLN A 163 6.80 34.67 34.28
CA GLN A 163 7.54 34.67 35.55
C GLN A 163 7.98 36.08 35.97
N ALA A 164 8.27 36.97 35.01
CA ALA A 164 8.64 38.35 35.27
C ALA A 164 7.44 39.23 35.64
N GLY A 165 6.25 38.91 35.10
CA GLY A 165 5.00 39.43 35.61
C GLY A 165 4.81 38.95 37.05
N ASN A 166 4.32 39.82 37.94
CA ASN A 166 4.12 39.57 39.37
C ASN A 166 2.97 38.55 39.65
N MET A 167 2.80 37.55 38.78
CA MET A 167 1.80 36.51 38.86
C MET A 167 2.28 35.43 39.83
N ASN A 168 1.63 35.34 40.99
CA ASN A 168 1.84 34.22 41.90
C ASN A 168 1.47 32.91 41.19
N LYS A 169 2.44 31.98 41.13
CA LYS A 169 2.23 30.63 40.63
C LYS A 169 1.37 29.90 41.65
N VAL A 170 0.07 29.75 41.39
CA VAL A 170 -0.84 28.96 42.22
C VAL A 170 -0.90 27.56 41.61
N THR A 171 -0.52 26.54 42.37
CA THR A 171 -0.66 25.16 41.89
C THR A 171 -2.13 24.74 41.87
N PRO A 172 -2.50 23.69 41.10
CA PRO A 172 -3.85 23.15 41.12
C PRO A 172 -4.30 22.77 42.54
N GLU A 173 -3.40 22.20 43.36
CA GLU A 173 -3.72 21.80 44.74
C GLU A 173 -3.94 23.02 45.65
N GLU A 174 -3.10 24.05 45.53
CA GLU A 174 -3.29 25.31 46.26
C GLU A 174 -4.60 26.01 45.89
N ARG A 175 -4.95 25.97 44.60
CA ARG A 175 -6.24 26.51 44.13
C ARG A 175 -7.42 25.75 44.72
N GLU A 176 -7.35 24.43 44.78
CA GLU A 176 -8.41 23.60 45.33
C GLU A 176 -8.59 23.82 46.84
N THR A 177 -7.50 23.90 47.59
CA THR A 177 -7.54 24.20 49.03
C THR A 177 -8.09 25.60 49.32
N LEU A 178 -7.72 26.60 48.51
CA LEU A 178 -8.31 27.94 48.59
C LEU A 178 -9.80 27.94 48.25
N GLN A 179 -10.21 27.25 47.18
CA GLN A 179 -11.60 27.19 46.75
C GLN A 179 -12.49 26.50 47.80
N THR A 180 -12.01 25.39 48.37
CA THR A 180 -12.74 24.66 49.42
C THR A 180 -12.85 25.49 50.70
N GLY A 181 -11.77 26.17 51.10
CA GLY A 181 -11.80 27.13 52.20
C GLY A 181 -12.79 28.27 51.97
N TRP A 182 -12.74 28.89 50.78
CA TRP A 182 -13.65 29.97 50.40
C TRP A 182 -15.11 29.53 50.41
N ASN A 183 -15.43 28.37 49.81
CA ASN A 183 -16.77 27.80 49.82
C ASN A 183 -17.26 27.58 51.26
N LYS A 184 -16.42 27.00 52.14
CA LYS A 184 -16.77 26.74 53.54
C LYS A 184 -17.10 28.03 54.31
N TRP A 185 -16.29 29.07 54.13
CA TRP A 185 -16.52 30.35 54.81
C TRP A 185 -17.75 31.07 54.25
N ASN A 186 -17.97 31.01 52.94
CA ASN A 186 -19.14 31.58 52.30
C ASN A 186 -20.43 30.88 52.75
N ASP A 187 -20.44 29.55 52.85
CA ASP A 187 -21.57 28.79 53.38
C ASP A 187 -21.87 29.14 54.84
N LYS A 188 -20.83 29.36 55.64
CA LYS A 188 -20.99 29.80 57.03
C LYS A 188 -21.57 31.21 57.09
N ALA A 189 -21.06 32.15 56.27
CA ALA A 189 -21.57 33.51 56.19
C ALA A 189 -23.07 33.53 55.81
N ARG A 190 -23.46 32.79 54.77
CA ARG A 190 -24.87 32.67 54.34
C ARG A 190 -25.78 32.10 55.42
N LYS A 191 -25.33 31.09 56.16
CA LYS A 191 -26.09 30.55 57.29
C LYS A 191 -26.26 31.56 58.41
N MET A 192 -25.21 32.30 58.75
CA MET A 192 -25.28 33.36 59.76
C MET A 192 -26.21 34.49 59.29
N GLU A 193 -26.09 34.94 58.04
CA GLU A 193 -27.00 35.92 57.44
C GLU A 193 -28.46 35.47 57.51
N SER A 194 -28.74 34.20 57.18
CA SER A 194 -30.09 33.64 57.31
C SER A 194 -30.59 33.62 58.76
N ILE A 195 -29.74 33.27 59.72
CA ILE A 195 -30.10 33.30 61.14
C ILE A 195 -30.38 34.73 61.60
N THR A 196 -29.49 35.67 61.28
CA THR A 196 -29.64 37.09 61.60
C THR A 196 -30.93 37.65 61.01
N HIS A 197 -31.22 37.36 59.74
CA HIS A 197 -32.46 37.76 59.09
C HIS A 197 -33.71 37.16 59.77
N ASN A 198 -33.68 35.88 60.11
CA ASN A 198 -34.79 35.21 60.79
C ASN A 198 -35.03 35.78 62.21
N MET A 199 -33.96 36.03 62.96
CA MET A 199 -34.05 36.63 64.29
C MET A 199 -34.57 38.06 64.22
N TRP A 200 -34.08 38.84 63.25
CA TRP A 200 -34.54 40.20 63.01
C TRP A 200 -36.04 40.25 62.71
N ARG A 201 -36.54 39.35 61.86
CA ARG A 201 -37.98 39.26 61.56
C ARG A 201 -38.84 39.02 62.80
N ILE A 202 -38.38 38.20 63.75
CA ILE A 202 -39.09 37.97 65.02
C ILE A 202 -39.18 39.26 65.84
N ILE A 203 -38.12 40.08 65.84
CA ILE A 203 -38.09 41.37 66.54
C ILE A 203 -39.03 42.36 65.84
N GLU A 204 -39.02 42.41 64.50
CA GLU A 204 -39.94 43.26 63.72
C GLU A 204 -41.41 42.94 63.98
N ASP A 205 -41.75 41.66 64.12
CA ASP A 205 -43.11 41.21 64.43
C ASP A 205 -43.54 41.58 65.87
N ALA A 206 -42.59 41.63 66.81
CA ALA A 206 -42.85 41.90 68.23
C ALA A 206 -42.91 43.40 68.58
N VAL A 207 -42.11 44.24 67.91
CA VAL A 207 -42.05 45.69 68.17
C VAL A 207 -43.00 46.42 67.22
N GLN A 208 -44.02 47.12 67.70
CA GLN A 208 -45.02 47.78 66.83
C GLN A 208 -44.53 49.12 66.27
N GLU A 209 -43.74 49.86 67.04
CA GLU A 209 -43.27 51.21 66.66
C GLU A 209 -42.03 51.15 65.77
N LYS A 210 -42.09 51.81 64.61
CA LYS A 210 -41.02 51.79 63.61
C LYS A 210 -39.74 52.47 64.12
N GLU A 211 -39.84 53.57 64.84
CA GLU A 211 -38.68 54.31 65.35
C GLU A 211 -37.86 53.48 66.34
N GLU A 212 -38.52 52.63 67.14
CA GLU A 212 -37.85 51.72 68.08
C GLU A 212 -37.21 50.53 67.35
N ARG A 213 -37.83 50.02 66.27
CA ARG A 213 -37.18 49.01 65.40
C ARG A 213 -35.90 49.56 64.79
N ASP A 214 -35.96 50.75 64.21
CA ASP A 214 -34.80 51.36 63.53
C ASP A 214 -33.65 51.60 64.53
N ARG A 215 -33.95 52.05 65.75
CA ARG A 215 -32.96 52.17 66.85
C ARG A 215 -32.35 50.83 67.24
N ILE A 216 -33.16 49.78 67.40
CA ILE A 216 -32.66 48.44 67.76
C ILE A 216 -31.81 47.86 66.62
N ARG A 217 -32.17 48.12 65.36
CA ARG A 217 -31.43 47.67 64.17
C ARG A 217 -30.03 48.29 64.12
N GLU A 218 -29.95 49.59 64.35
CA GLU A 218 -28.71 50.35 64.42
C GLU A 218 -27.83 49.89 65.59
N GLN A 219 -28.43 49.66 66.77
CA GLN A 219 -27.72 49.13 67.95
C GLN A 219 -27.14 47.73 67.73
N LEU A 220 -27.82 46.89 66.94
CA LEU A 220 -27.35 45.55 66.58
C LEU A 220 -26.37 45.56 65.40
N GLY A 221 -26.12 46.72 64.79
CA GLY A 221 -25.18 46.87 63.66
C GLY A 221 -25.64 46.13 62.41
N LEU A 222 -26.97 46.07 62.17
CA LEU A 222 -27.56 45.36 61.00
C LEU A 222 -27.80 46.28 59.79
N ASP A 223 -27.23 47.49 59.82
CA ASP A 223 -27.35 48.52 58.79
C ASP A 223 -26.11 48.64 57.89
N GLU A 224 -25.07 47.83 58.13
CA GLU A 224 -23.88 47.64 57.27
C GLU A 224 -23.81 46.20 56.71
#